data_AF-A0A3B8XX82-F1
#
_entry.id   AF-A0A3B8XX82-F1
#
_cell.length_a   1.000
_cell.length_b   1.000
_cell.length_c   1.000
_cell.angle_alpha   90.00
_cell.angle_beta   90.00
_cell.angle_gamma   90.00
#
_symmetry.space_group_name_H-M   'P 1'
#
loop_
_entity.id
_entity.type
_entity.pdbx_description
1 polymer ?
#
loop_
_entity_poly.entity_id
_entity_poly.type
_entity_poly.pdbx_seq_one_letter_code
_entity_poly.pdbx_strand_id
1 'polypeptide(L)'
;FDRYFQIAPCFRDEDARADRSPGEFYQLDVEMSFVTQDDVFAAIEPVLHGLFEEFAGDRKVSPYPFTRIPYAEAMRKYGSD
;
A
#
# COMPACT_ATOMS: atom_id res chain seq x y z
N PHE A 1 -19.51 13.16 -3.83
CA PHE A 1 -18.78 11.90 -3.58
C PHE A 1 -17.32 12.28 -3.47
N ASP A 2 -16.81 12.50 -2.26
CA ASP A 2 -15.45 13.04 -2.03
C ASP A 2 -14.40 11.98 -1.69
N ARG A 3 -14.81 10.73 -1.47
CA ARG A 3 -13.94 9.57 -1.21
C ARG A 3 -14.60 8.30 -1.76
N TYR A 4 -13.81 7.43 -2.37
CA TYR A 4 -14.22 6.17 -2.98
C TYR A 4 -13.24 5.07 -2.57
N PHE A 5 -13.74 3.84 -2.42
CA PHE A 5 -12.89 2.65 -2.36
C PHE A 5 -13.58 1.43 -2.97
N GLN A 6 -12.79 0.46 -3.42
CA GLN A 6 -13.27 -0.84 -3.91
C GLN A 6 -12.23 -1.93 -3.70
N ILE A 7 -12.67 -3.14 -3.37
CA ILE A 7 -11.84 -4.35 -3.52
C ILE A 7 -12.08 -4.87 -4.94
N ALA A 8 -11.20 -4.49 -5.86
CA ALA A 8 -11.40 -4.69 -7.29
C ALA A 8 -10.58 -5.88 -7.81
N PRO A 9 -11.17 -6.75 -8.67
CA PRO A 9 -10.38 -7.67 -9.47
C PRO A 9 -9.63 -6.87 -10.55
N CYS A 10 -8.34 -7.12 -10.66
CA CYS A 10 -7.44 -6.50 -11.60
C CYS A 10 -6.80 -7.56 -12.49
N PHE A 11 -6.70 -7.26 -13.78
CA PHE A 11 -6.18 -8.19 -14.77
C PHE A 11 -4.87 -7.67 -15.36
N ARG A 12 -3.82 -8.51 -15.39
CA ARG A 12 -2.53 -8.23 -16.04
C ARG A 12 -2.08 -9.45 -16.84
N ASP A 13 -1.86 -9.24 -18.13
CA ASP A 13 -1.31 -10.23 -19.06
C ASP A 13 0.21 -10.08 -19.14
N GLU A 14 0.89 -10.44 -18.05
CA GLU A 14 2.35 -10.42 -17.91
C GLU A 14 2.86 -11.77 -17.38
N ASP A 15 4.14 -12.05 -17.59
CA ASP A 15 4.79 -13.25 -17.07
C ASP A 15 4.66 -13.34 -15.54
N ALA A 16 4.23 -14.50 -15.05
CA ALA A 16 4.16 -14.76 -13.62
C ALA A 16 5.54 -14.73 -12.96
N ARG A 17 5.56 -14.27 -11.71
CA ARG A 17 6.71 -14.36 -10.80
C ARG A 17 6.22 -14.90 -9.46
N ALA A 18 7.15 -15.23 -8.56
CA ALA A 18 6.80 -15.77 -7.25
C ALA A 18 5.83 -14.86 -6.45
N ASP A 19 5.88 -13.55 -6.69
CA ASP A 19 5.05 -12.50 -6.09
C ASP A 19 3.99 -11.93 -7.06
N ARG A 20 3.89 -12.45 -8.29
CA ARG A 20 2.98 -11.95 -9.33
C ARG A 20 2.07 -13.06 -9.82
N SER A 21 0.81 -13.00 -9.39
CA SER A 21 -0.25 -13.88 -9.89
C SER A 21 -0.47 -13.65 -11.39
N PRO A 22 -0.46 -14.70 -12.24
CA PRO A 22 -0.80 -14.56 -13.64
C PRO A 22 -2.29 -14.27 -13.82
N GLY A 23 -2.62 -13.35 -14.72
CA GLY A 23 -4.00 -13.08 -15.07
C GLY A 23 -4.68 -12.17 -14.05
N GLU A 24 -5.10 -12.71 -12.89
CA GLU A 24 -5.95 -11.99 -11.93
C GLU A 24 -5.34 -11.83 -10.53
N PHE A 25 -5.63 -10.68 -9.90
CA PHE A 25 -5.34 -10.38 -8.50
C PHE A 25 -6.31 -9.30 -7.99
N TYR A 26 -6.40 -9.10 -6.67
CA TYR A 26 -7.28 -8.09 -6.07
C TYR A 26 -6.51 -6.89 -5.56
N GLN A 27 -7.06 -5.69 -5.75
CA GLN A 27 -6.54 -4.44 -5.20
C GLN A 27 -7.56 -3.78 -4.28
N LEU A 28 -7.09 -3.15 -3.21
CA LEU A 28 -7.84 -2.11 -2.51
C LEU A 28 -7.61 -0.80 -3.26
N ASP A 29 -8.54 -0.45 -4.13
CA ASP A 29 -8.54 0.79 -4.90
C ASP A 29 -9.17 1.91 -4.06
N VAL A 30 -8.54 3.09 -4.02
CA VAL A 30 -8.96 4.22 -3.17
C VAL A 30 -8.73 5.53 -3.91
N GLU A 31 -9.75 6.39 -3.95
CA GLU A 31 -9.70 7.71 -4.59
C GLU A 31 -10.29 8.78 -3.66
N MET A 32 -9.71 9.98 -3.63
CA MET A 32 -10.14 11.09 -2.78
C MET A 32 -10.02 12.43 -3.53
N SER A 33 -11.06 13.27 -3.43
CA SER A 33 -11.10 14.57 -4.10
C SER A 33 -10.59 15.70 -3.20
N PHE A 34 -9.90 16.70 -3.79
CA PHE A 34 -9.43 17.92 -3.10
C PHE A 34 -8.49 17.67 -1.91
N VAL A 35 -7.74 16.57 -1.93
CA VAL A 35 -6.80 16.21 -0.88
C VAL A 35 -5.35 16.42 -1.30
N THR A 36 -4.46 16.52 -0.33
CA THR A 36 -3.01 16.50 -0.53
C THR A 36 -2.48 15.06 -0.44
N GLN A 37 -1.21 14.86 -0.78
CA GLN A 37 -0.55 13.56 -0.60
C GLN A 37 -0.55 13.11 0.88
N ASP A 38 -0.34 14.05 1.81
CA ASP A 38 -0.31 13.75 3.24
C ASP A 38 -1.66 13.27 3.76
N ASP A 39 -2.75 13.81 3.22
CA ASP A 39 -4.10 13.37 3.56
C ASP A 39 -4.36 11.91 3.11
N VAL A 40 -3.83 11.51 1.94
CA VAL A 40 -3.94 10.14 1.44
C VAL A 40 -3.13 9.18 2.32
N PHE A 41 -1.91 9.55 2.70
CA PHE A 41 -1.11 8.74 3.63
C PHE A 41 -1.82 8.59 4.97
N ALA A 42 -2.32 9.69 5.54
CA ALA A 42 -3.05 9.67 6.81
C ALA A 42 -4.33 8.80 6.75
N ALA A 43 -4.95 8.65 5.58
CA ALA A 43 -6.10 7.76 5.39
C ALA A 43 -5.70 6.27 5.32
N ILE A 44 -4.58 5.93 4.68
CA ILE A 44 -4.15 4.55 4.42
C ILE A 44 -3.31 3.96 5.57
N GLU A 45 -2.46 4.75 6.22
CA GLU A 45 -1.55 4.28 7.28
C GLU A 45 -2.29 3.55 8.43
N PRO A 46 -3.44 4.03 8.95
CA PRO A 46 -4.20 3.32 9.98
C PRO A 46 -4.80 2.00 9.49
N VAL A 47 -5.20 1.92 8.22
CA VAL A 47 -5.73 0.68 7.62
C VAL A 47 -4.63 -0.37 7.57
N LEU A 48 -3.45 0.00 7.08
CA LEU A 48 -2.30 -0.92 7.04
C LEU A 48 -1.89 -1.35 8.45
N HIS A 49 -1.77 -0.43 9.40
CA HIS A 49 -1.43 -0.76 10.79
C HIS A 49 -2.43 -1.73 11.42
N GLY A 50 -3.73 -1.43 11.30
CA GLY A 50 -4.81 -2.26 11.84
C GLY A 50 -4.81 -3.67 11.25
N LEU A 51 -4.56 -3.82 9.94
CA LEU A 51 -4.43 -5.14 9.31
C LEU A 51 -3.29 -5.97 9.92
N PHE A 52 -2.15 -5.35 10.23
CA PHE A 52 -1.07 -6.07 10.89
C PHE A 52 -1.41 -6.40 12.35
N GLU A 53 -1.99 -5.47 13.10
CA GLU A 53 -2.41 -5.73 14.49
C GLU A 53 -3.45 -6.86 14.58
N GLU A 54 -4.37 -6.93 13.64
CA GLU A 54 -5.45 -7.94 13.64
C GLU A 54 -4.97 -9.30 13.12
N PHE A 55 -4.19 -9.32 12.03
CA PHE A 55 -3.92 -10.56 11.29
C PHE A 55 -2.47 -11.06 11.35
N ALA A 56 -1.52 -10.28 11.88
CA ALA A 56 -0.11 -10.69 11.83
C ALA A 56 0.33 -11.62 12.98
N GLY A 57 -0.55 -11.91 13.94
CA GLY A 57 -0.25 -12.74 15.12
C GLY A 57 0.74 -12.04 16.05
N ASP A 58 1.81 -12.73 16.45
CA ASP A 58 2.83 -12.16 17.36
C ASP A 58 3.82 -11.19 16.67
N ARG A 59 3.65 -10.94 15.37
CA ARG A 59 4.53 -10.03 14.62
C ARG A 59 4.20 -8.59 14.94
N LYS A 60 5.24 -7.80 15.21
CA LYS A 60 5.10 -6.37 15.50
C LYS A 60 5.08 -5.56 14.20
N VAL A 61 4.25 -4.54 14.19
CA VAL A 61 4.23 -3.48 13.16
C VAL A 61 4.78 -2.19 13.77
N SER A 62 5.40 -1.35 12.95
CA SER A 62 5.83 -0.01 13.40
C SER A 62 4.60 0.86 13.61
N PRO A 63 4.59 1.80 14.58
CA PRO A 63 3.48 2.75 14.71
C PRO A 63 3.41 3.66 13.48
N TYR A 64 2.20 4.10 13.13
CA TYR A 64 2.01 5.19 12.18
C TYR A 64 2.22 6.57 12.88
N PRO A 65 2.67 7.62 12.16
CA PRO A 65 2.98 7.66 10.74
C PRO A 65 4.23 6.85 10.38
N PHE A 66 4.19 6.12 9.26
CA PHE A 66 5.31 5.28 8.85
C PHE A 66 6.49 6.14 8.40
N THR A 67 7.71 5.60 8.53
CA THR A 67 8.91 6.29 8.04
C THR A 67 8.86 6.40 6.51
N ARG A 68 8.95 7.63 6.01
CA ARG A 68 8.93 7.92 4.57
C ARG A 68 10.36 8.13 4.10
N ILE A 69 10.81 7.29 3.18
CA ILE A 69 12.16 7.34 2.62
C ILE A 69 12.05 7.89 1.20
N PRO A 70 12.68 9.03 0.87
CA PRO A 70 12.71 9.53 -0.50
C PRO A 70 13.39 8.54 -1.44
N TYR A 71 12.87 8.40 -2.67
CA TYR A 71 13.42 7.49 -3.69
C TYR A 71 14.95 7.61 -3.85
N ALA A 72 15.47 8.84 -3.96
CA ALA A 72 16.91 9.07 -4.11
C ALA A 72 17.72 8.57 -2.89
N GLU A 73 17.14 8.62 -1.69
CA GLU A 73 17.75 8.05 -0.49
C GLU A 73 17.69 6.52 -0.50
N ALA A 74 16.53 5.95 -0.85
CA ALA A 74 16.33 4.49 -0.93
C ALA A 74 17.33 3.86 -1.91
N MET A 75 17.45 4.42 -3.11
CA MET A 75 18.41 3.98 -4.12
C MET A 75 19.86 4.10 -3.64
N ARG A 76 20.21 5.22 -2.99
CA ARG A 76 21.58 5.45 -2.50
C ARG A 76 21.96 4.53 -1.35
N LYS A 77 21.03 4.23 -0.45
CA LYS A 77 21.29 3.50 0.80
C LYS A 77 21.07 1.99 0.67
N TYR A 78 20.08 1.57 -0.12
CA TYR A 78 19.65 0.18 -0.21
C TYR A 78 19.72 -0.40 -1.64
N GLY A 79 19.87 0.43 -2.67
CA GLY A 79 19.94 -0.03 -4.06
C GLY A 79 18.62 -0.55 -4.63
N SER A 80 17.52 -0.34 -3.91
CA SER A 80 16.15 -0.67 -4.28
C SER A 80 15.24 0.41 -3.71
N ASP A 81 14.15 0.69 -4.43
CA ASP A 81 13.02 1.46 -3.93
C ASP A 81 12.11 0.61 -3.03
#